data_AF-A0A8T2PEW7-F1
#
_entry.id   AF-A0A8T2PEW7-F1
#
_cell.length_a   1.000
_cell.length_b   1.000
_cell.length_c   1.000
_cell.angle_alpha   90.00
_cell.angle_beta   90.00
_cell.angle_gamma   90.00
#
_symmetry.space_group_name_H-M   'P 1'
#
loop_
_entity.id
_entity.type
_entity.pdbx_description
1 polymer ?
#
loop_
_entity_poly.entity_id
_entity_poly.type
_entity_poly.pdbx_seq_one_letter_code
_entity_poly.pdbx_strand_id
1 'polypeptide(L)'
;YFLSTEEGSTRRHLYRVSTVDPFHRTCLTCNLYRHHCTYYRVDCSPRAQYVLLHCEGPSIPKSTVHRLRDLSSNLTLENNRELRDALKYKQVPRKEKRLLHVNS
;
A
#
# COMPACT_ATOMS: atom_id res chain seq x y z
N TYR A 1 -4.45 -9.00 -11.43
CA TYR A 1 -4.00 -8.24 -10.25
C TYR A 1 -5.23 -7.87 -9.43
N PHE A 2 -5.13 -7.83 -8.12
CA PHE A 2 -6.26 -7.47 -7.25
C PHE A 2 -5.78 -6.82 -5.95
N LEU A 3 -6.65 -6.04 -5.31
CA LEU A 3 -6.44 -5.55 -3.95
C LEU A 3 -7.08 -6.52 -2.96
N SER A 4 -6.37 -6.84 -1.88
CA SER A 4 -6.87 -7.74 -0.83
C SER A 4 -6.50 -7.26 0.56
N THR A 5 -7.33 -7.66 1.53
CA THR A 5 -7.16 -7.41 2.97
C THR A 5 -6.73 -8.69 3.72
N GLU A 6 -6.13 -9.66 3.01
CA GLU A 6 -5.65 -10.93 3.59
C GLU A 6 -4.69 -10.75 4.76
N GLU A 7 -3.86 -9.70 4.75
CA GLU A 7 -2.94 -9.34 5.85
C GLU A 7 -3.66 -8.71 7.07
N GLY A 8 -4.99 -8.53 7.00
CA GLY A 8 -5.84 -7.99 8.06
C GLY A 8 -6.80 -6.91 7.53
N SER A 9 -7.95 -6.78 8.17
CA SER A 9 -9.06 -5.88 7.77
C SER A 9 -8.68 -4.40 7.66
N THR A 10 -7.55 -4.00 8.24
CA THR A 10 -7.05 -2.62 8.22
C THR A 10 -5.89 -2.40 7.25
N ARG A 11 -5.51 -3.45 6.51
CA ARG A 11 -4.45 -3.45 5.51
C ARG A 11 -5.06 -3.75 4.16
N ARG A 12 -4.55 -3.12 3.11
CA ARG A 12 -4.99 -3.34 1.73
C ARG A 12 -3.76 -3.33 0.84
N HIS A 13 -3.45 -4.48 0.26
CA HIS A 13 -2.24 -4.68 -0.54
C HIS A 13 -2.57 -5.11 -1.97
N LEU A 14 -1.68 -4.79 -2.90
CA LEU A 14 -1.74 -5.24 -4.29
C LEU A 14 -1.12 -6.64 -4.43
N TYR A 15 -1.87 -7.53 -5.06
CA TYR A 15 -1.47 -8.91 -5.35
C TYR A 15 -1.45 -9.19 -6.84
N ARG A 16 -0.53 -10.08 -7.24
CA ARG A 16 -0.52 -10.76 -8.53
C ARG A 16 -0.99 -12.20 -8.32
N VAL A 17 -1.79 -12.70 -9.25
CA VAL A 17 -2.23 -14.10 -9.26
C VAL A 17 -1.93 -14.70 -10.63
N SER A 18 -1.39 -15.92 -10.65
CA SER A 18 -1.35 -16.75 -11.86
C SER A 18 -2.78 -17.18 -12.18
N THR A 19 -3.23 -17.03 -13.42
CA THR A 19 -4.53 -17.56 -13.85
C THR A 19 -4.44 -19.01 -14.33
N VAL A 20 -3.23 -19.56 -14.37
CA VAL A 20 -2.97 -20.97 -14.66
C VAL A 20 -2.71 -21.69 -13.34
N ASP A 21 -3.24 -22.91 -13.24
CA ASP A 21 -3.04 -23.82 -12.10
C ASP A 21 -1.54 -23.90 -11.72
N PRO A 22 -1.17 -23.78 -10.42
CA PRO A 22 -2.01 -23.81 -9.21
C PRO A 22 -2.47 -22.44 -8.68
N PHE A 23 -2.76 -21.46 -9.56
CA PHE A 23 -3.27 -20.13 -9.18
C PHE A 23 -2.41 -19.38 -8.14
N HIS A 24 -1.08 -19.51 -8.23
CA HIS A 24 -0.17 -18.93 -7.25
C HIS A 24 -0.38 -17.42 -7.08
N ARG A 25 -0.54 -16.99 -5.83
CA ARG A 25 -0.73 -15.58 -5.43
C ARG A 25 0.54 -15.04 -4.80
N THR A 26 0.94 -13.84 -5.22
CA THR A 26 2.12 -13.13 -4.69
C THR A 26 1.71 -11.72 -4.27
N CYS A 27 1.99 -11.36 -3.03
CA CYS A 27 1.82 -9.97 -2.57
C CYS A 27 2.95 -9.10 -3.11
N LEU A 28 2.61 -8.06 -3.88
CA LEU A 28 3.60 -7.14 -4.46
C LEU A 28 3.99 -6.02 -3.50
N THR A 29 3.07 -5.57 -2.66
CA THR A 29 3.26 -4.36 -1.83
C THR A 29 3.51 -4.62 -0.35
N CYS A 30 3.40 -5.87 0.14
CA CYS A 30 3.48 -6.19 1.57
C CYS A 30 4.78 -5.71 2.22
N ASN A 31 5.89 -5.79 1.49
CA ASN A 31 7.22 -5.42 1.98
C ASN A 31 7.82 -4.18 1.32
N LEU A 32 7.12 -3.54 0.37
CA LEU A 32 7.69 -2.46 -0.46
C LEU A 32 8.08 -1.21 0.34
N TYR A 33 7.20 -0.77 1.25
CA TYR A 33 7.44 0.35 2.17
C TYR A 33 7.07 -0.09 3.59
N ARG A 34 7.68 -1.20 4.01
CA ARG A 34 7.36 -1.91 5.26
C ARG A 34 7.10 -0.95 6.42
N HIS A 35 6.01 -1.17 7.17
CA HIS A 35 5.51 -0.35 8.28
C HIS A 35 5.08 1.09 7.93
N HIS A 36 5.66 1.72 6.90
CA HIS A 36 5.27 3.04 6.46
C HIS A 36 4.00 3.03 5.60
N CYS A 37 3.78 1.95 4.85
CA CYS A 37 2.61 1.80 4.02
C CYS A 37 2.00 0.40 4.04
N THR A 38 0.77 0.30 4.52
CA THR A 38 -0.01 -0.95 4.56
C THR A 38 -1.40 -0.82 3.96
N TYR A 39 -1.77 0.36 3.46
CA TYR A 39 -3.06 0.59 2.84
C TYR A 39 -2.86 1.29 1.50
N TYR A 40 -3.11 0.56 0.41
CA TYR A 40 -2.87 1.00 -0.95
C TYR A 40 -4.18 1.16 -1.71
N ARG A 41 -4.30 2.25 -2.48
CA ARG A 41 -5.15 2.33 -3.67
C ARG A 41 -4.23 2.26 -4.90
N VAL A 42 -4.70 1.70 -6.01
CA VAL A 42 -3.87 1.52 -7.20
C VAL A 42 -4.63 1.87 -8.47
N ASP A 43 -3.90 2.44 -9.44
CA ASP A 43 -4.35 2.63 -10.80
C ASP A 43 -3.36 1.95 -11.75
N CYS A 44 -3.84 1.00 -12.55
CA CYS A 44 -3.01 0.25 -13.49
C CYS A 44 -3.03 0.91 -14.86
N SER A 45 -1.88 0.94 -15.54
CA SER A 45 -1.86 1.35 -16.95
C SER A 45 -2.67 0.37 -17.82
N PRO A 46 -3.19 0.78 -19.00
CA PRO A 46 -4.06 -0.06 -19.82
C PRO A 46 -3.50 -1.45 -20.17
N ARG A 47 -2.17 -1.59 -20.24
CA ARG A 47 -1.48 -2.86 -20.53
C ARG A 47 -0.86 -3.52 -19.29
N ALA A 48 -1.20 -3.05 -18.09
CA ALA A 48 -0.65 -3.53 -16.82
C ALA A 48 0.89 -3.63 -16.80
N GLN A 49 1.57 -2.69 -17.48
CA GLN A 49 3.03 -2.59 -17.47
C GLN A 49 3.52 -1.73 -16.30
N TYR A 50 2.73 -0.72 -15.97
CA TYR A 50 3.00 0.24 -14.90
C TYR A 50 1.81 0.29 -13.95
N VAL A 51 2.10 0.63 -12.70
CA VAL A 51 1.09 0.87 -11.68
C VAL A 51 1.41 2.17 -10.94
N LEU A 52 0.39 2.99 -10.76
CA LEU A 52 0.40 4.09 -9.82
C LEU A 52 -0.07 3.55 -8.47
N LEU A 53 0.85 3.52 -7.50
CA LEU A 53 0.56 3.16 -6.12
C LEU A 53 0.28 4.42 -5.32
N HIS A 54 -0.92 4.50 -4.76
CA HIS A 54 -1.26 5.48 -3.75
C HIS A 54 -1.12 4.83 -2.38
N CYS A 55 -0.06 5.21 -1.66
CA CYS A 55 0.05 4.90 -0.25
C CYS A 55 -0.84 5.84 0.54
N GLU A 56 -1.86 5.32 1.21
CA GLU A 56 -2.81 6.11 2.00
C GLU A 56 -2.59 5.97 3.51
N GLY A 57 -1.65 5.12 3.93
CA GLY A 57 -1.26 5.00 5.33
C GLY A 57 -0.51 3.71 5.65
N PRO A 58 0.04 3.58 6.88
CA PRO A 58 -0.23 4.44 8.04
C PRO A 58 0.60 5.72 8.13
N SER A 59 1.71 5.83 7.40
CA SER A 59 2.49 7.08 7.34
C SER A 59 1.81 8.14 6.46
N ILE A 60 2.41 9.32 6.37
CA ILE A 60 1.94 10.40 5.49
C ILE A 60 1.84 9.88 4.05
N PRO A 61 0.67 10.08 3.38
CA PRO A 61 0.41 9.56 2.04
C PRO A 61 1.48 9.94 1.02
N LYS A 62 1.61 9.12 -0.01
CA LYS A 62 2.47 9.40 -1.17
C LYS A 62 1.98 8.62 -2.38
N SER A 63 2.32 9.11 -3.57
CA SER A 63 1.95 8.49 -4.84
C SER A 63 3.20 8.20 -5.66
N THR A 64 3.38 6.95 -6.07
CA THR A 64 4.57 6.47 -6.80
C THR A 64 4.18 5.62 -8.00
N VAL A 65 4.86 5.80 -9.13
CA VAL A 65 4.72 4.95 -10.31
C VAL A 65 5.80 3.89 -10.31
N HIS A 66 5.42 2.63 -10.52
CA HIS A 66 6.31 1.48 -10.58
C HIS A 66 6.08 0.69 -11.86
N ARG A 67 7.10 -0.08 -12.30
CA ARG A 67 6.90 -1.16 -13.25
C ARG A 67 6.27 -2.36 -12.52
N LEU A 68 5.23 -2.97 -13.08
CA LEU A 68 4.54 -4.09 -12.42
C LEU A 68 5.35 -5.39 -12.42
N ARG A 69 6.33 -5.52 -13.33
CA ARG A 69 7.26 -6.66 -13.38
C ARG A 69 8.32 -6.60 -12.28
N ASP A 70 8.70 -5.39 -11.87
CA ASP A 70 9.68 -5.13 -10.82
C ASP A 70 9.40 -3.78 -10.14
N LEU A 71 9.03 -3.82 -8.87
CA LEU A 71 8.67 -2.65 -8.08
C LEU A 71 9.90 -1.97 -7.43
N SER A 72 11.11 -2.48 -7.66
CA SER A 72 12.35 -1.97 -7.07
C SER A 72 12.61 -0.49 -7.40
N SER A 73 12.35 -0.08 -8.64
CA SER A 73 12.47 1.28 -9.12
C SER A 73 11.13 1.99 -9.12
N ASN A 74 11.14 3.29 -8.82
CA ASN A 74 9.92 4.09 -8.79
C ASN A 74 10.19 5.54 -9.19
N LEU A 75 9.15 6.16 -9.76
CA LEU A 75 9.04 7.60 -9.92
C LEU A 75 8.06 8.11 -8.86
N THR A 76 8.50 9.02 -7.99
CA THR A 76 7.60 9.68 -7.04
C THR A 76 6.86 10.81 -7.72
N LEU A 77 5.54 10.74 -7.77
CA LEU A 77 4.68 11.81 -8.30
C LEU A 77 4.31 12.81 -7.20
N GLU A 78 4.04 12.31 -6.00
CA GLU A 78 3.68 13.13 -4.84
C GLU A 78 4.26 12.49 -3.57
N ASN A 79 4.88 13.30 -2.71
CA ASN A 79 5.44 12.88 -1.42
C ASN A 79 4.91 13.70 -0.23
N ASN A 80 3.95 14.59 -0.44
CA ASN A 80 3.32 15.45 0.57
C ASN A 80 4.36 16.20 1.42
N ARG A 81 5.34 16.85 0.78
CA ARG A 81 6.48 17.49 1.47
C ARG A 81 6.02 18.57 2.46
N GLU A 82 5.13 19.46 2.03
CA GLU A 82 4.60 20.52 2.89
C GLU A 82 3.88 19.97 4.13
N LEU A 83 3.06 18.92 3.96
CA LEU A 83 2.41 18.25 5.08
C LEU A 83 3.43 17.56 6.01
N ARG A 84 4.47 16.93 5.47
CA ARG A 84 5.57 16.37 6.27
C ARG A 84 6.23 17.45 7.10
N ASP A 85 6.54 18.59 6.49
CA ASP A 85 7.21 19.70 7.16
C ASP A 85 6.33 20.35 8.23
N ALA A 86 5.04 20.56 7.93
CA ALA A 86 4.08 21.08 8.90
C ALA A 86 3.91 20.15 10.12
N LEU A 87 3.96 18.83 9.92
CA LEU A 87 3.80 17.86 11.00
C LEU A 87 5.05 17.65 11.87
N LYS A 88 6.26 18.03 11.40
CA LYS A 88 7.50 17.91 12.19
C LYS A 88 7.43 18.63 13.54
N TYR A 89 6.70 19.74 13.60
CA TYR A 89 6.60 20.60 14.79
C TYR A 89 5.26 20.41 15.53
N LYS A 90 4.52 19.34 15.25
CA LYS A 90 3.23 19.02 15.87
C LYS A 90 3.32 17.71 16.63
N GLN A 91 2.66 17.64 17.79
CA GLN A 91 2.47 16.38 18.49
C GLN A 91 1.35 15.59 17.81
N VAL A 92 1.72 14.62 16.98
CA VAL A 92 0.75 13.77 16.27
C VAL A 92 0.37 12.58 17.17
N PRO A 93 -0.93 12.33 17.42
CA PRO A 93 -1.36 11.23 18.27
C PRO A 93 -1.02 9.87 17.63
N ARG A 94 -0.55 8.94 18.46
CA ARG A 94 -0.33 7.54 18.06
C ARG A 94 -1.68 6.82 18.00
N LYS A 95 -1.98 6.22 16.85
CA LYS A 95 -3.18 5.37 16.69
C LYS A 95 -2.86 3.95 17.16
N GLU A 96 -3.64 3.45 18.11
CA GLU A 96 -3.65 2.05 18.51
C GLU A 96 -4.99 1.41 18.13
N LYS A 97 -4.95 0.19 17.61
CA LYS A 97 -6.14 -0.60 17.27
C LYS A 97 -6.12 -1.87 18.09
N ARG A 98 -7.26 -2.22 18.71
CA ARG A 98 -7.42 -3.42 19.53
C ARG A 98 -8.60 -4.22 18.99
N LEU A 99 -8.43 -5.54 18.94
CA LEU A 99 -9.52 -6.46 18.64
C LEU A 99 -10.33 -6.67 19.92
N LEU A 100 -11.63 -6.39 19.85
CA LEU A 100 -12.56 -6.64 20.95
C LEU A 100 -13.31 -7.94 20.64
N HIS A 101 -13.28 -8.88 21.58
CA HIS A 101 -14.09 -10.10 21.50
C HIS A 101 -15.36 -9.84 22.28
N VAL A 102 -16.52 -10.00 21.63
CA VAL A 102 -17.83 -9.93 22.27
C VAL A 102 -18.34 -11.36 22.38
N ASN A 103 -18.41 -11.89 23.60
CA ASN A 103 -19.02 -13.19 23.84
C ASN A 103 -20.54 -13.03 23.70
N SER A 104 -21.14 -13.78 22.78
CA SER A 104 -22.59 -13.91 22.63
C SER A 104 -23.11 -15.11 23.40
#